data_AF-X1LEX0-F1
#
_entry.id   AF-X1LEX0-F1
#
_cell.length_a   1.000
_cell.length_b   1.000
_cell.length_c   1.000
_cell.angle_alpha   90.00
_cell.angle_beta   90.00
_cell.angle_gamma   90.00
#
_symmetry.space_group_name_H-M   'P 1'
#
loop_
_entity.id
_entity.type
_entity.pdbx_description
1 polymer ?
#
loop_
_entity_poly.entity_id
_entity_poly.type
_entity_poly.pdbx_seq_one_letter_code
_entity_poly.pdbx_strand_id
1 'polypeptide(L)'
;MTIDTRQPVPYSEEPDYIVSGYAAGYAEDFRTGAKGAVIKNDKWAKYERKPNLVVLVTELQEGIFSIVAYPPAGFEIDDTAYIEQAERFRGWILKYRADPYGWAVLAASQEVGIDEFIRLRRELKQG
;
A
#
# COMPACT_ATOMS: atom_id res chain seq x y z
N MET A 1 -26.65 -14.97 -5.88
CA MET A 1 -25.92 -13.70 -5.72
C MET A 1 -24.98 -13.59 -6.92
N THR A 2 -25.31 -12.71 -7.86
CA THR A 2 -24.47 -12.42 -9.02
C THR A 2 -23.22 -11.69 -8.55
N ILE A 3 -22.05 -12.27 -8.82
CA ILE A 3 -20.77 -11.60 -8.59
C ILE A 3 -20.75 -10.44 -9.59
N ASP A 4 -20.92 -9.22 -9.06
CA ASP A 4 -20.80 -7.99 -9.83
C ASP A 4 -19.35 -7.91 -10.35
N THR A 5 -19.18 -8.22 -11.63
CA THR A 5 -17.88 -8.26 -12.29
C THR A 5 -17.48 -6.82 -12.57
N ARG A 6 -16.78 -6.22 -11.59
CA ARG A 6 -16.24 -4.85 -11.66
C ARG A 6 -15.52 -4.67 -13.00
N GLN A 7 -16.06 -3.80 -13.87
CA GLN A 7 -15.42 -3.49 -15.15
C GLN A 7 -14.01 -2.92 -14.91
N PRO A 8 -12.96 -3.42 -15.59
CA PRO A 8 -11.62 -2.83 -15.51
C PRO A 8 -11.69 -1.36 -15.91
N VAL A 9 -11.29 -0.46 -15.02
CA VAL A 9 -11.13 0.96 -15.38
C VAL A 9 -9.86 1.07 -16.23
N PRO A 10 -9.91 1.58 -17.47
CA PRO A 10 -8.71 1.84 -18.25
C PRO A 10 -7.79 2.80 -17.49
N TYR A 11 -6.48 2.54 -17.49
CA TYR A 11 -5.40 3.39 -16.95
C TYR A 11 -5.33 4.78 -17.66
N SER A 12 -6.40 5.55 -17.68
CA SER A 12 -6.53 6.81 -18.44
C SER A 12 -6.79 8.03 -17.56
N GLU A 13 -7.19 7.85 -16.30
CA GLU A 13 -7.28 8.91 -15.30
C GLU A 13 -6.36 8.58 -14.12
N GLU A 14 -5.51 9.52 -13.68
CA GLU A 14 -4.79 9.38 -12.42
C GLU A 14 -5.81 9.40 -11.27
N PRO A 15 -5.89 8.33 -10.45
CA PRO A 15 -6.69 8.38 -9.23
C PRO A 15 -6.29 9.58 -8.38
N ASP A 16 -7.25 10.16 -7.67
CA ASP A 16 -7.00 11.09 -6.57
C ASP A 16 -6.34 10.32 -5.42
N TYR A 17 -5.03 10.11 -5.57
CA TYR A 17 -4.22 9.32 -4.66
C TYR A 17 -4.12 10.02 -3.31
N ILE A 18 -4.05 9.19 -2.26
CA ILE A 18 -3.83 9.68 -0.91
C ILE A 18 -2.50 10.47 -0.81
N VAL A 19 -2.48 11.52 0.01
CA VAL A 19 -1.24 12.22 0.40
C VAL A 19 -0.54 11.48 1.54
N SER A 20 0.76 11.75 1.75
CA SER A 20 1.62 11.07 2.73
C SER A 20 1.04 10.99 4.15
N GLY A 21 0.28 11.99 4.59
CA GLY A 21 -0.40 11.99 5.90
C GLY A 21 -1.40 10.84 6.10
N TYR A 22 -2.01 10.32 5.04
CA TYR A 22 -2.89 9.16 5.13
C TYR A 22 -2.13 7.84 5.18
N ALA A 23 -0.91 7.76 4.64
CA ALA A 23 -0.11 6.53 4.66
C ALA A 23 0.26 6.12 6.09
N ALA A 24 0.61 7.09 6.94
CA ALA A 24 0.87 6.86 8.36
C ALA A 24 -0.37 6.33 9.10
N GLY A 25 -1.57 6.82 8.76
CA GLY A 25 -2.82 6.32 9.32
C GLY A 25 -3.06 4.84 8.98
N TYR A 26 -2.82 4.43 7.74
CA TYR A 26 -2.92 3.03 7.35
C TYR A 26 -1.87 2.13 8.03
N ALA A 27 -0.64 2.63 8.20
CA ALA A 27 0.40 1.92 8.93
C ALA A 27 0.01 1.72 10.40
N GLU A 28 -0.53 2.76 11.04
CA GLU A 28 -1.00 2.70 12.43
C GLU A 28 -2.22 1.79 12.60
N ASP A 29 -3.18 1.88 11.68
CA ASP A 29 -4.34 0.98 11.66
C ASP A 29 -3.88 -0.48 11.55
N PHE A 30 -2.93 -0.79 10.66
CA PHE A 30 -2.40 -2.15 10.53
C PHE A 30 -1.71 -2.61 11.81
N ARG A 31 -0.79 -1.79 12.34
CA ARG A 31 -0.04 -2.05 13.57
C ARG A 31 -0.94 -2.30 14.79
N THR A 32 -2.12 -1.70 14.83
CA THR A 32 -3.09 -1.80 15.93
C THR A 32 -4.22 -2.81 15.68
N GLY A 33 -4.07 -3.68 14.67
CA GLY A 33 -4.97 -4.81 14.42
C GLY A 33 -5.85 -4.70 13.17
N ALA A 34 -5.58 -3.74 12.30
CA ALA A 34 -6.18 -3.57 10.97
C ALA A 34 -7.72 -3.57 10.99
N LYS A 35 -8.34 -2.72 11.81
CA LYS A 35 -9.80 -2.69 12.04
C LYS A 35 -10.65 -2.30 10.82
N GLY A 36 -10.05 -1.73 9.77
CA GLY A 36 -10.73 -1.35 8.52
C GLY A 36 -10.32 -2.16 7.28
N ALA A 37 -9.51 -3.21 7.45
CA ALA A 37 -9.05 -4.00 6.33
C ALA A 37 -10.15 -4.97 5.84
N VAL A 38 -10.30 -5.05 4.53
CA VAL A 38 -11.21 -5.99 3.86
C VAL A 38 -10.61 -7.40 3.86
N ILE A 39 -9.30 -7.49 3.67
CA ILE A 39 -8.53 -8.73 3.74
C ILE A 39 -7.26 -8.44 4.54
N LYS A 40 -6.87 -9.33 5.45
CA LYS A 40 -5.65 -9.18 6.24
C LYS A 40 -5.10 -10.51 6.73
N ASN A 41 -3.82 -10.49 7.05
CA ASN A 41 -3.14 -11.47 7.89
C ASN A 41 -2.08 -10.74 8.74
N ASP A 42 -1.18 -11.51 9.35
CA ASP A 42 -0.14 -10.96 10.24
C ASP A 42 0.93 -10.12 9.51
N LYS A 43 1.00 -10.18 8.17
CA LYS A 43 2.05 -9.53 7.36
C LYS A 43 1.54 -8.48 6.41
N TRP A 44 0.25 -8.48 6.09
CA TRP A 44 -0.32 -7.47 5.21
C TRP A 44 -1.82 -7.28 5.45
N ALA A 45 -2.31 -6.12 5.03
CA ALA A 45 -3.72 -5.79 5.01
C ALA A 45 -4.08 -4.96 3.79
N LYS A 46 -5.26 -5.23 3.25
CA LYS A 46 -5.84 -4.54 2.10
C LYS A 46 -7.07 -3.76 2.54
N TYR A 47 -7.11 -2.49 2.16
CA TYR A 47 -8.17 -1.55 2.49
C TYR A 47 -8.79 -1.05 1.17
N GLU A 48 -10.11 -1.10 1.06
CA GLU A 48 -10.83 -0.46 -0.03
C GLU A 48 -11.16 0.98 0.39
N ARG A 49 -10.56 1.98 -0.26
CA ARG A 49 -10.74 3.39 0.10
C ARG A 49 -11.86 4.04 -0.72
N LYS A 50 -11.86 3.80 -2.03
CA LYS A 50 -12.89 4.19 -2.99
C LYS A 50 -13.11 3.01 -3.95
N PRO A 51 -14.22 2.95 -4.70
CA PRO A 51 -14.44 1.90 -5.69
C PRO A 51 -13.30 1.73 -6.71
N ASN A 52 -12.51 2.79 -6.94
CA ASN A 52 -11.38 2.84 -7.85
C ASN A 52 -10.02 3.01 -7.16
N LEU A 53 -9.90 2.82 -5.84
CA LEU A 53 -8.64 2.97 -5.13
C LEU A 53 -8.52 2.00 -3.96
N VAL A 54 -7.51 1.15 -4.04
CA VAL A 54 -7.14 0.17 -3.02
C VAL A 54 -5.84 0.58 -2.36
N VAL A 55 -5.72 0.33 -1.06
CA VAL A 55 -4.48 0.52 -0.30
C VAL A 55 -4.02 -0.83 0.25
N LEU A 56 -2.81 -1.23 -0.09
CA LEU A 56 -2.14 -2.40 0.47
C LEU A 56 -1.08 -1.94 1.47
N VAL A 57 -1.21 -2.40 2.71
CA VAL A 57 -0.21 -2.27 3.76
C VAL A 57 0.52 -3.60 3.88
N THR A 58 1.85 -3.57 3.94
CA THR A 58 2.69 -4.76 4.15
C THR A 58 3.72 -4.42 5.22
N GLU A 59 3.84 -5.24 6.25
CA GLU A 59 5.02 -5.20 7.13
C GLU A 59 6.20 -5.80 6.37
N LEU A 60 7.22 -4.99 6.12
CA LEU A 60 8.45 -5.42 5.45
C LEU A 60 9.43 -6.02 6.46
N GLN A 61 9.59 -5.33 7.59
CA GLN A 61 10.39 -5.71 8.75
C GLN A 61 9.66 -5.24 10.01
N GLU A 62 10.10 -5.69 11.18
CA GLU A 62 9.56 -5.19 12.45
C GLU A 62 9.64 -3.65 12.50
N GLY A 63 8.47 -3.02 12.59
CA GLY A 63 8.35 -1.56 12.63
C GLY A 63 8.58 -0.83 11.30
N ILE A 64 8.74 -1.54 10.18
CA ILE A 64 8.85 -0.96 8.83
C ILE A 64 7.73 -1.46 7.93
N PHE A 65 6.98 -0.53 7.35
CA PHE A 65 5.77 -0.82 6.59
C PHE A 65 5.82 -0.19 5.21
N SER A 66 5.32 -0.92 4.22
CA SER A 66 5.03 -0.43 2.89
C SER A 66 3.54 -0.13 2.78
N ILE A 67 3.18 1.04 2.28
CA ILE A 67 1.80 1.45 2.01
C ILE A 67 1.73 1.79 0.54
N VAL A 68 0.89 1.07 -0.21
CA VAL A 68 0.79 1.20 -1.66
C VAL A 68 -0.66 1.43 -2.05
N ALA A 69 -0.93 2.60 -2.60
CA ALA A 69 -2.21 2.97 -3.17
C ALA A 69 -2.20 2.75 -4.69
N TYR A 70 -3.17 2.01 -5.21
CA TYR A 70 -3.24 1.66 -6.63
C TYR A 70 -4.70 1.55 -7.11
N PRO A 71 -4.97 1.84 -8.40
CA PRO A 71 -6.29 1.58 -8.99
C PRO A 71 -6.53 0.07 -9.13
N PRO A 72 -7.73 -0.44 -8.83
CA PRO A 72 -8.07 -1.84 -9.05
C PRO A 72 -8.08 -2.12 -10.57
N ALA A 73 -7.09 -2.86 -11.05
CA ALA A 73 -6.87 -3.09 -12.48
C ALA A 73 -7.75 -4.21 -13.08
N GLY A 74 -9.03 -4.31 -12.70
CA GLY A 74 -9.90 -5.41 -13.16
C GLY A 74 -9.50 -6.81 -12.71
N PHE A 75 -8.45 -6.94 -11.88
CA PHE A 75 -7.99 -8.17 -11.26
C PHE A 75 -7.96 -8.01 -9.73
N GLU A 76 -8.34 -9.09 -9.04
CA GLU A 76 -8.28 -9.16 -7.60
C GLU A 76 -6.82 -9.32 -7.16
N ILE A 77 -6.23 -8.25 -6.63
CA ILE A 77 -4.88 -8.33 -6.06
C ILE A 77 -5.00 -8.98 -4.68
N ASP A 78 -4.60 -10.26 -4.64
CA ASP A 78 -4.42 -11.11 -3.47
C ASP A 78 -2.92 -11.29 -3.12
N ASP A 79 -2.01 -10.87 -4.00
CA ASP A 79 -0.57 -11.06 -3.88
C ASP A 79 0.21 -9.73 -3.69
N THR A 80 1.00 -9.67 -2.63
CA THR A 80 1.93 -8.55 -2.34
C THR A 80 3.09 -8.43 -3.35
N ALA A 81 3.30 -9.44 -4.20
CA ALA A 81 4.28 -9.44 -5.30
C ALA A 81 3.77 -8.70 -6.54
N TYR A 82 2.44 -8.59 -6.72
CA TYR A 82 1.87 -7.91 -7.89
C TYR A 82 2.24 -6.42 -7.94
N ILE A 83 2.39 -5.76 -6.78
CA ILE A 83 2.85 -4.37 -6.72
C ILE A 83 4.18 -4.16 -7.45
N GLU A 84 5.03 -5.18 -7.48
CA GLU A 84 6.35 -5.10 -8.12
C GLU A 84 6.26 -5.20 -9.65
N GLN A 85 5.08 -5.50 -10.18
CA GLN A 85 4.75 -5.53 -11.61
C GLN A 85 3.82 -4.38 -12.01
N ALA A 86 3.36 -3.58 -11.04
CA ALA A 86 2.38 -2.53 -11.28
C ALA A 86 3.05 -1.28 -11.90
N GLU A 87 2.54 -0.85 -13.04
CA GLU A 87 3.06 0.32 -13.77
C GLU A 87 2.61 1.66 -13.17
N ARG A 88 1.51 1.69 -12.40
CA ARG A 88 1.07 2.91 -11.71
C ARG A 88 0.56 2.64 -10.29
N PHE A 89 1.30 3.17 -9.33
CA PHE A 89 0.89 3.23 -7.92
C PHE A 89 1.52 4.44 -7.24
N ARG A 90 1.02 4.78 -6.05
CA ARG A 90 1.74 5.63 -5.10
C ARG A 90 2.06 4.85 -3.85
N GLY A 91 3.36 4.77 -3.56
CA GLY A 91 3.92 4.01 -2.46
C GLY A 91 4.65 4.88 -1.44
N TRP A 92 4.59 4.48 -0.18
CA TRP A 92 5.40 4.99 0.93
C TRP A 92 6.01 3.83 1.71
N ILE A 93 7.27 3.98 2.10
CA ILE A 93 7.93 3.11 3.09
C ILE A 93 8.07 3.94 4.37
N LEU A 94 7.45 3.47 5.45
CA LEU A 94 7.40 4.16 6.72
C LEU A 94 8.07 3.33 7.80
N LYS A 95 8.78 4.01 8.71
CA LYS A 95 9.32 3.41 9.92
C LYS A 95 8.61 3.96 11.15
N TYR A 96 8.10 3.06 11.97
CA TYR A 96 7.52 3.37 13.28
C TYR A 96 8.62 3.83 14.24
N ARG A 97 8.31 4.87 15.03
CA ARG A 97 9.12 5.34 16.15
C ARG A 97 8.23 5.43 17.37
N ALA A 98 8.62 4.75 18.45
CA ALA A 98 7.87 4.80 19.71
C ALA A 98 8.16 6.09 20.50
N ASP A 99 9.36 6.65 20.38
CA ASP A 99 9.77 7.87 21.09
C ASP A 99 10.73 8.74 20.22
N PRO A 100 10.34 9.99 19.88
CA PRO A 100 8.99 10.52 19.99
C PRO A 100 8.04 9.69 19.12
N TYR A 101 6.81 9.49 19.60
CA TYR A 101 5.80 8.71 18.89
C TYR A 101 5.55 9.30 17.49
N GLY A 102 5.73 8.48 16.45
CA GLY A 102 5.42 8.89 15.09
C GLY A 102 5.93 7.97 14.00
N TRP A 103 5.85 8.50 12.78
CA TRP A 103 6.19 7.79 11.55
C TRP A 103 7.22 8.58 10.76
N ALA A 104 8.33 7.93 10.42
CA ALA A 104 9.33 8.51 9.53
C ALA A 104 9.15 7.96 8.12
N VAL A 105 9.08 8.85 7.12
CA VAL A 105 9.11 8.46 5.72
C VAL A 105 10.54 8.10 5.34
N LEU A 106 10.76 6.85 4.94
CA LEU A 106 12.06 6.38 4.42
C LEU A 106 12.13 6.56 2.91
N ALA A 107 11.01 6.34 2.21
CA ALA A 107 10.91 6.56 0.77
C ALA A 107 9.46 6.82 0.37
N ALA A 108 9.28 7.65 -0.65
CA ALA A 108 8.01 7.82 -1.36
C ALA A 108 8.24 7.65 -2.86
N SER A 109 7.42 6.84 -3.51
CA SER A 109 7.53 6.57 -4.97
C SER A 109 7.51 7.83 -5.85
N GLN A 110 6.87 8.90 -5.40
CA GLN A 110 6.85 10.17 -6.14
C GLN A 110 8.17 10.96 -6.03
N GLU A 111 8.96 10.69 -5.00
CA GLU A 111 10.25 11.35 -4.76
C GLU A 111 11.40 10.54 -5.36
N VAL A 112 11.38 9.22 -5.19
CA VAL A 112 12.47 8.33 -5.62
C VAL A 112 12.22 7.64 -6.97
N GLY A 113 10.98 7.69 -7.47
CA GLY A 113 10.54 6.93 -8.63
C GLY A 113 10.03 5.52 -8.27
N ILE A 114 9.29 4.91 -9.20
CA ILE A 114 8.66 3.59 -9.00
C ILE A 114 9.71 2.48 -8.90
N ASP A 115 10.70 2.44 -9.81
CA ASP A 115 11.71 1.38 -9.85
C ASP A 115 12.55 1.33 -8.58
N GLU A 116 12.98 2.51 -8.11
CA GLU A 116 13.76 2.64 -6.88
C GLU A 116 12.92 2.29 -5.65
N PHE A 117 11.65 2.69 -5.63
CA PHE A 117 10.73 2.28 -4.58
C PHE A 117 10.58 0.74 -4.51
N ILE A 118 10.43 0.07 -5.66
CA ILE A 118 10.34 -1.39 -5.74
C ILE A 118 11.64 -2.03 -5.24
N ARG A 119 12.81 -1.52 -5.64
CA ARG A 119 14.11 -2.01 -5.19
C ARG A 119 14.23 -1.93 -3.67
N LEU A 120 13.97 -0.77 -3.08
CA LEU A 120 14.04 -0.56 -1.62
C LEU A 120 13.07 -1.47 -0.87
N ARG A 121 11.84 -1.62 -1.37
CA ARG A 121 10.85 -2.52 -0.78
C ARG A 121 11.32 -3.98 -0.78
N ARG A 122 11.92 -4.45 -1.89
CA ARG A 122 12.45 -5.82 -1.99
C ARG A 122 13.59 -6.07 -1.02
N GLU A 123 14.52 -5.13 -0.90
CA GLU A 123 15.64 -5.23 0.04
C GLU A 123 15.15 -5.33 1.48
N LEU A 124 14.19 -4.48 1.86
CA LEU A 124 13.61 -4.50 3.19
C LEU A 124 12.78 -5.77 3.46
N LYS A 125 12.16 -6.39 2.46
CA LYS A 125 11.48 -7.70 2.66
C LYS A 125 12.45 -8.84 2.97
N GLN A 126 13.70 -8.74 2.52
CA GLN A 126 14.70 -9.81 2.63
C GLN A 126 15.55 -9.72 3.89
N GLY A 127 15.61 -8.55 4.53
CA GLY A 127 16.41 -8.29 5.73
C GLY A 127 15.68 -8.58 7.02
#